data_AF-A0A4U2E3R9-F1
#
_entry.id   AF-A0A4U2E3R9-F1
#
_cell.length_a   1.000
_cell.length_b   1.000
_cell.length_c   1.000
_cell.angle_alpha   90.00
_cell.angle_beta   90.00
_cell.angle_gamma   90.00
#
_symmetry.space_group_name_H-M   'P 1'
#
loop_
_entity.id
_entity.type
_entity.pdbx_description
1 polymer ?
#
loop_
_entity_poly.entity_id
_entity_poly.type
_entity_poly.pdbx_seq_one_letter_code
_entity_poly.pdbx_strand_id
1 'polypeptide(L)'
;MHLQLSATNALNKWLKNDLPRLSVEAGKQPGVNKLSSDAATISWQVHLIENRCQSVEKTIIAGEASSRFTFLCHSMAYFSLQMSSPKG
;
A
#
# COMPACT_ATOMS: atom_id res chain seq x y z
N MET A 1 -12.16 13.19 -4.57
CA MET A 1 -11.77 12.16 -3.59
C MET A 1 -10.63 11.37 -4.19
N HIS A 2 -9.47 11.37 -3.55
CA HIS A 2 -8.23 10.78 -4.03
C HIS A 2 -7.86 9.54 -3.19
N LEU A 3 -7.49 8.44 -3.84
CA LEU A 3 -6.98 7.25 -3.17
C LEU A 3 -5.46 7.32 -3.09
N GLN A 4 -4.93 7.27 -1.86
CA GLN A 4 -3.51 7.27 -1.60
C GLN A 4 -3.09 5.92 -1.00
N LEU A 5 -2.18 5.22 -1.66
CA LEU A 5 -1.63 3.96 -1.17
C LEU A 5 -0.22 4.17 -0.65
N SER A 6 0.06 3.63 0.54
CA SER A 6 1.39 3.50 1.10
C SER A 6 1.75 2.04 1.17
N ALA A 7 2.62 1.57 0.28
CA ALA A 7 3.06 0.19 0.23
C ALA A 7 4.35 -0.01 1.03
N THR A 8 4.49 -1.15 1.70
CA THR A 8 5.78 -1.52 2.28
C THR A 8 6.79 -1.91 1.20
N ASN A 9 8.08 -1.77 1.53
CA ASN A 9 9.17 -2.22 0.65
C ASN A 9 9.06 -3.71 0.30
N ALA A 10 8.54 -4.54 1.21
CA ALA A 10 8.32 -5.96 0.94
C ALA A 10 7.29 -6.17 -0.17
N LEU A 11 6.18 -5.42 -0.14
CA LEU A 11 5.16 -5.47 -1.18
C LEU A 11 5.70 -4.96 -2.53
N ASN A 12 6.39 -3.82 -2.53
CA ASN A 12 7.02 -3.28 -3.75
C ASN A 12 8.00 -4.25 -4.39
N LYS A 13 8.86 -4.89 -3.58
CA LYS A 13 9.80 -5.92 -4.06
C LYS A 13 9.08 -7.13 -4.65
N TRP A 14 8.01 -7.60 -4.00
CA TRP A 14 7.26 -8.76 -4.47
C TRP A 14 6.50 -8.47 -5.78
N LEU A 15 5.89 -7.28 -5.89
CA LEU A 15 5.22 -6.82 -7.12
C LEU A 15 6.19 -6.44 -8.23
N LYS A 16 7.50 -6.32 -7.93
CA LYS A 16 8.52 -5.75 -8.83
C LYS A 16 8.08 -4.37 -9.37
N ASN A 17 7.45 -3.58 -8.52
CA ASN A 17 6.92 -2.26 -8.85
C ASN A 17 7.27 -1.27 -7.74
N ASP A 18 7.53 0.00 -8.09
CA ASP A 18 7.74 1.06 -7.10
C ASP A 18 6.45 1.86 -6.97
N LEU A 19 5.57 1.37 -6.09
CA LEU A 19 4.31 2.08 -5.81
C LEU A 19 4.61 3.46 -5.21
N PRO A 20 3.78 4.47 -5.49
CA PRO A 20 3.97 5.82 -4.98
C PRO A 20 4.20 5.81 -3.47
N ARG A 21 5.29 6.44 -3.04
CA ARG A 21 5.56 6.62 -1.62
C ARG A 21 4.83 7.84 -1.11
N LEU A 22 4.48 7.82 0.17
CA LEU A 22 3.99 9.01 0.85
C LEU A 22 5.00 10.15 0.67
N SER A 23 4.49 11.33 0.36
CA SER A 23 5.26 12.56 0.35
C SER A 23 5.94 12.71 1.71
N VAL A 24 7.25 12.96 1.69
CA VAL A 24 8.07 13.12 2.89
C VAL A 24 7.91 14.55 3.38
N GLU A 25 7.56 14.73 4.66
CA GLU A 25 7.51 16.08 5.23
C GLU A 25 8.95 16.58 5.38
N ALA A 26 9.17 17.88 5.20
CA ALA A 26 10.51 18.46 5.32
C ALA A 26 11.16 18.07 6.66
N GLY A 27 12.30 17.40 6.60
CA GLY A 27 13.06 16.94 7.78
C GLY A 27 12.66 15.57 8.34
N LYS A 28 11.65 14.87 7.79
CA LYS A 28 11.30 13.50 8.20
C LYS A 28 11.94 12.44 7.29
N GLN A 29 12.14 11.24 7.83
CA GLN A 29 12.61 10.11 7.04
C GLN A 29 11.46 9.53 6.19
N PRO A 30 11.73 9.10 4.94
CA PRO A 30 10.75 8.39 4.12
C PRO A 30 10.19 7.16 4.87
N GLY A 31 8.87 7.01 4.87
CA GLY A 31 8.18 5.89 5.53
C GLY A 31 7.91 6.06 7.03
N VAL A 32 8.28 7.20 7.63
CA VAL A 32 7.95 7.53 9.04
C VAL A 32 6.74 8.46 9.14
N ASN A 33 6.23 8.92 8.00
CA ASN A 33 5.08 9.81 7.96
C ASN A 33 3.81 9.09 8.38
N LYS A 34 3.06 9.75 9.28
CA LYS A 34 1.75 9.27 9.70
C LYS A 34 0.81 9.30 8.50
N LEU A 35 0.16 8.19 8.25
CA LEU A 35 -0.91 8.12 7.27
C LEU A 35 -2.14 8.84 7.85
N SER A 36 -2.77 9.71 7.07
CA SER A 36 -4.02 10.38 7.45
C SER A 36 -4.99 10.39 6.29
N SER A 37 -6.28 10.35 6.62
CA SER A 37 -7.37 10.56 5.67
C SER A 37 -8.15 11.80 6.07
N ASP A 38 -8.72 12.46 5.08
CA ASP A 38 -9.55 13.66 5.23
C ASP A 38 -10.71 13.61 4.22
N ALA A 39 -11.48 14.70 4.11
CA ALA A 39 -12.62 14.78 3.21
C ALA A 39 -12.23 14.65 1.71
N ALA A 40 -10.98 14.96 1.35
CA ALA A 40 -10.49 14.92 -0.02
C ALA A 40 -9.68 13.64 -0.32
N THR A 41 -9.04 13.04 0.67
CA THR A 41 -8.09 11.93 0.52
C THR A 41 -8.42 10.77 1.44
N ILE A 42 -8.54 9.57 0.87
CA ILE A 42 -8.53 8.32 1.63
C ILE A 42 -7.18 7.65 1.46
N SER A 43 -6.52 7.39 2.58
CA SER A 43 -5.20 6.80 2.62
C SER A 43 -5.24 5.37 3.16
N TRP A 44 -4.56 4.45 2.48
CA TRP A 44 -4.42 3.06 2.88
C TRP A 44 -2.96 2.65 3.01
N GLN A 45 -2.64 1.97 4.11
CA GLN A 45 -1.37 1.30 4.29
C GLN A 45 -1.51 -0.15 3.83
N VAL A 46 -0.62 -0.60 2.95
CA VAL A 46 -0.68 -1.92 2.32
C VAL A 46 0.58 -2.72 2.64
N HIS A 47 0.40 -3.88 3.26
CA HIS A 47 1.45 -4.79 3.71
C HIS A 47 1.36 -6.12 2.98
N LEU A 48 2.53 -6.72 2.74
CA LEU A 48 2.65 -8.11 2.34
C LEU A 48 3.05 -8.94 3.57
N ILE A 49 2.36 -10.05 3.78
CA ILE A 49 2.72 -11.09 4.74
C ILE A 49 3.12 -12.34 3.97
N GLU A 50 4.27 -12.88 4.34
CA GLU A 50 4.66 -14.21 3.91
C GLU A 50 3.97 -15.24 4.79
N ASN A 51 3.05 -16.03 4.21
CA ASN A 51 2.33 -17.05 4.96
C ASN A 51 3.28 -18.17 5.44
N ARG A 52 4.31 -18.47 4.63
CA ARG A 52 5.41 -19.41 4.94
C ARG A 52 6.68 -18.92 4.25
N CYS A 53 7.84 -19.31 4.78
CA CYS A 53 9.14 -19.01 4.19
C CYS A 53 9.18 -19.44 2.72
N GLN A 54 9.53 -18.52 1.81
CA GLN A 54 9.61 -18.75 0.35
C GLN A 54 8.29 -19.19 -0.32
N SER A 55 7.15 -19.03 0.35
CA SER A 55 5.85 -19.32 -0.25
C SER A 55 5.59 -18.44 -1.46
N VAL A 56 5.01 -19.02 -2.52
CA VAL A 56 4.44 -18.28 -3.65
C VAL A 56 3.13 -17.58 -3.28
N GLU A 57 2.42 -18.13 -2.30
CA GLU A 57 1.23 -17.53 -1.72
C GLU A 57 1.62 -16.48 -0.69
N LYS A 58 1.07 -15.29 -0.86
CA LYS A 58 1.24 -14.18 0.07
C LYS A 58 -0.13 -13.64 0.47
N THR A 59 -0.19 -13.04 1.65
CA THR A 59 -1.38 -12.33 2.11
C THR A 59 -1.11 -10.85 2.06
N ILE A 60 -2.00 -10.09 1.44
CA ILE A 60 -1.98 -8.63 1.48
C ILE A 60 -2.94 -8.18 2.58
N ILE A 61 -2.44 -7.29 3.44
CA ILE A 61 -3.26 -6.58 4.43
C ILE A 61 -3.28 -5.11 4.03
N ALA A 62 -4.47 -4.56 3.80
CA ALA A 62 -4.65 -3.13 3.57
C ALA A 62 -5.47 -2.52 4.71
N GLY A 63 -4.92 -1.54 5.42
CA GLY A 63 -5.59 -0.82 6.49
C GLY A 63 -5.78 0.66 6.13
N GLU A 64 -6.99 1.17 6.28
CA GLU A 64 -7.28 2.59 6.06
C GLU A 64 -6.81 3.42 7.27
N ALA A 65 -6.31 4.64 7.03
CA ALA A 65 -5.61 5.46 8.02
C ALA A 65 -6.43 5.96 9.21
N SER A 66 -7.75 6.04 9.08
CA SER A 66 -8.66 6.68 10.02
C SER A 66 -9.81 5.78 10.50
N SER A 67 -9.84 4.53 10.04
CA SER A 67 -10.95 3.61 10.20
C SER A 67 -10.51 2.26 10.76
N ARG A 68 -11.50 1.49 11.21
CA ARG A 68 -11.34 0.09 11.62
C ARG A 68 -11.40 -0.87 10.43
N PHE A 69 -11.56 -0.36 9.20
CA PHE A 69 -11.61 -1.20 8.01
C PHE A 69 -10.23 -1.73 7.67
N THR A 70 -10.13 -3.06 7.66
CA THR A 70 -8.96 -3.80 7.19
C THR A 70 -9.42 -4.78 6.12
N PHE A 71 -8.75 -4.75 4.97
CA PHE A 71 -8.97 -5.70 3.90
C PHE A 71 -7.87 -6.76 3.91
N LEU A 72 -8.26 -8.02 3.80
CA LEU A 72 -7.38 -9.17 3.73
C LEU A 72 -7.58 -9.86 2.39
N CYS A 73 -6.50 -9.98 1.63
CA CYS A 73 -6.52 -10.64 0.33
C CYS A 73 -5.45 -11.73 0.29
N HIS A 74 -5.87 -12.97 0.08
CA HIS A 74 -4.97 -14.07 -0.21
C HIS A 74 -4.65 -14.05 -1.71
N SER A 75 -3.38 -13.98 -2.05
CA SER A 75 -2.94 -13.89 -3.44
C SER A 75 -1.92 -14.98 -3.78
N MET A 76 -2.27 -15.76 -4.79
CA MET A 76 -1.33 -16.43 -5.69
C MET A 76 -0.93 -15.40 -6.76
N ALA A 77 0.37 -15.17 -6.95
CA ALA A 77 0.85 -14.05 -7.77
C ALA A 77 0.41 -14.13 -9.26
N TYR A 78 -0.60 -13.33 -9.62
CA TYR A 78 -0.80 -12.68 -10.93
C TYR A 78 -1.68 -11.44 -10.72
N PHE A 79 -1.23 -10.49 -9.88
CA PHE A 79 -1.90 -9.20 -9.74
C PHE A 79 -1.22 -8.16 -10.62
N SER A 80 -1.79 -7.88 -11.79
CA SER A 80 -1.53 -6.62 -12.50
C SER A 80 -2.41 -5.54 -11.87
N LEU A 81 -1.87 -4.79 -10.90
CA LEU A 81 -2.49 -3.54 -10.48
C LEU A 81 -2.34 -2.53 -11.63
N GLN A 82 -3.31 -2.50 -12.54
CA GLN A 82 -3.46 -1.35 -13.44
C GLN A 82 -4.11 -0.22 -12.64
N MET A 83 -3.28 0.57 -11.96
CA MET A 83 -3.72 1.89 -11.53
C MET A 83 -3.56 2.83 -12.72
N SER A 84 -4.66 3.14 -13.39
CA SER A 84 -4.70 4.22 -14.36
C SER A 84 -4.48 5.55 -13.61
N SER A 85 -3.32 6.18 -13.81
CA SER A 85 -3.16 7.59 -13.44
C SER A 85 -4.27 8.42 -14.10
N PRO A 86 -4.92 9.35 -13.40
CA PRO A 86 -5.80 10.30 -14.05
C PRO A 86 -4.95 11.14 -15.01
N LYS A 87 -5.28 11.07 -16.30
CA LYS A 87 -4.82 12.05 -17.28
C LYS A 87 -5.68 13.29 -17.11
N GLY A 88 -5.05 14.45 -16.87
CA GLY A 88 -5.69 15.76 -16.87
C GLY A 88 -5.54 16.48 -15.56
#